data_AF-A0A6A4MG74-F1
#
_entry.id   AF-A0A6A4MG74-F1
#
_cell.length_a   1.000
_cell.length_b   1.000
_cell.length_c   1.000
_cell.angle_alpha   90.00
_cell.angle_beta   90.00
_cell.angle_gamma   90.00
#
_symmetry.space_group_name_H-M   'P 1'
#
loop_
_entity.id
_entity.type
_entity.pdbx_description
1 polymer ?
#
loop_
_entity_poly.entity_id
_entity_poly.type
_entity_poly.pdbx_seq_one_letter_code
_entity_poly.pdbx_strand_id
1 'polypeptide(L)'
;MDGYLDEQFVQLEELQDDVNPNFVEEIVTLFYRDSTRLILNIEQALEKSSLDFSKLDTYMHQLKGKTTRCKRTFQQLKKEYSTLKKKLETYFQMLYRSFVQFARQIGPVETACRSSY
;
A
#
# COMPACT_ATOMS: atom_id res chain seq x y z
N MET A 1 12.97 21.53 -14.15
CA MET A 1 12.13 20.39 -14.59
C MET A 1 10.72 20.70 -14.09
N ASP A 2 9.86 21.20 -14.97
CA ASP A 2 8.58 21.87 -14.65
C ASP A 2 7.46 20.93 -14.18
N GLY A 3 7.72 19.99 -13.25
CA GLY A 3 6.69 19.19 -12.59
C GLY A 3 5.85 18.25 -13.49
N TYR A 4 6.14 18.18 -14.78
CA TYR A 4 5.44 17.32 -15.74
C TYR A 4 5.84 15.85 -15.65
N LEU A 5 7.01 15.55 -15.09
CA LEU A 5 7.54 14.21 -14.90
C LEU A 5 7.67 13.95 -13.40
N ASP A 6 6.99 12.92 -12.92
CA ASP A 6 7.00 12.52 -11.52
C ASP A 6 8.07 11.46 -11.25
N GLU A 7 8.17 11.02 -9.99
CA GLU A 7 9.14 10.02 -9.54
C GLU A 7 9.07 8.68 -10.30
N GLN A 8 7.98 8.40 -11.03
CA GLN A 8 7.87 7.18 -11.83
C GLN A 8 8.63 7.28 -13.15
N PHE A 9 8.82 8.49 -13.70
CA PHE A 9 9.66 8.68 -14.89
C PHE A 9 11.15 8.50 -14.56
N VAL A 10 11.57 8.95 -13.37
CA VAL A 10 12.93 8.74 -12.86
C VAL A 10 13.24 7.24 -12.72
N GLN A 11 12.29 6.45 -12.23
CA GLN A 11 12.43 4.98 -12.15
C GLN A 11 12.53 4.32 -13.52
N LEU A 12 11.93 4.90 -14.56
CA LEU A 12 12.02 4.38 -15.92
C LEU A 12 13.42 4.62 -16.51
N GLU A 13 14.02 5.78 -16.23
CA GLU A 13 15.41 6.09 -16.62
C GLU A 13 16.43 5.18 -15.93
N GLU A 14 16.22 4.83 -14.66
CA GLU A 14 17.10 3.91 -13.91
C GLU A 14 17.11 2.47 -14.47
N LEU A 15 16.11 2.08 -15.26
CA LEU A 15 16.02 0.77 -15.91
C LEU A 15 16.75 0.72 -17.26
N GLN A 16 17.25 1.86 -17.77
CA GLN A 16 18.06 1.92 -18.97
C GLN A 16 19.52 1.68 -18.64
N ASP A 17 20.17 0.76 -19.38
CA ASP A 17 21.58 0.43 -19.21
C ASP A 17 22.30 0.25 -20.56
N ASP A 18 23.61 -0.02 -20.53
CA ASP A 18 24.43 -0.21 -21.74
C ASP A 18 24.01 -1.44 -22.56
N VAL A 19 23.22 -2.35 -22.00
CA VAL A 19 22.70 -3.56 -22.66
C VAL A 19 21.38 -3.27 -23.37
N ASN A 20 20.57 -2.34 -22.85
CA ASN A 20 19.32 -1.88 -23.46
C ASN A 20 19.21 -0.33 -23.46
N PRO A 21 20.00 0.35 -24.32
CA PRO A 21 20.11 1.81 -24.28
C PRO A 21 18.86 2.55 -24.77
N ASN A 22 17.91 1.87 -25.42
CA ASN A 22 16.72 2.49 -26.02
C ASN A 22 15.44 2.20 -25.22
N PHE A 23 15.54 1.57 -24.05
CA PHE A 23 14.39 1.12 -23.27
C PHE A 23 13.36 2.23 -23.01
N VAL A 24 13.82 3.39 -22.53
CA VAL A 24 12.94 4.52 -22.23
C VAL A 24 12.25 5.03 -23.49
N GLU A 25 12.99 5.15 -24.59
CA GLU A 25 12.45 5.58 -25.88
C GLU A 25 11.36 4.63 -26.39
N GLU A 26 11.57 3.31 -26.27
CA GLU A 26 10.59 2.30 -26.66
C GLU A 26 9.31 2.39 -25.82
N ILE A 27 9.42 2.55 -24.51
CA ILE A 27 8.27 2.68 -23.60
C ILE A 27 7.50 3.97 -23.88
N VAL A 28 8.20 5.09 -24.05
CA VAL A 28 7.59 6.38 -24.36
C VAL A 28 6.91 6.34 -25.73
N THR A 29 7.55 5.72 -26.73
CA THR A 29 6.98 5.53 -28.07
C THR A 29 5.73 4.64 -28.03
N LEU A 30 5.75 3.56 -27.26
CA LEU A 30 4.59 2.69 -27.06
C LEU A 30 3.44 3.45 -26.40
N PHE A 31 3.74 4.22 -25.35
CA PHE A 31 2.77 5.05 -24.65
C PHE A 31 2.12 6.07 -25.58
N TYR A 32 2.89 6.80 -26.39
CA TYR A 32 2.33 7.78 -27.33
C TYR A 32 1.51 7.12 -28.42
N ARG A 33 1.97 6.00 -28.98
CA ARG A 33 1.23 5.24 -30.00
C ARG A 33 -0.13 4.76 -29.48
N ASP A 34 -0.15 4.20 -28.27
CA ASP A 34 -1.39 3.75 -27.65
C ASP A 34 -2.29 4.94 -27.27
N SER A 35 -1.71 6.04 -26.81
CA SER A 35 -2.44 7.28 -26.49
C SER A 35 -3.08 7.91 -27.72
N THR A 36 -2.40 8.00 -28.86
CA THR A 36 -2.96 8.51 -30.12
C THR A 36 -4.16 7.68 -30.56
N ARG A 37 -4.08 6.34 -30.46
CA ARG A 37 -5.21 5.46 -30.77
C ARG A 37 -6.37 5.67 -29.80
N LEU A 38 -6.10 5.85 -28.51
CA LEU A 38 -7.12 6.11 -27.50
C LEU A 38 -7.81 7.46 -27.73
N ILE A 39 -7.05 8.51 -28.03
CA ILE A 39 -7.57 9.85 -28.34
C ILE A 39 -8.47 9.78 -29.57
N LEU A 40 -8.03 9.13 -30.66
CA LEU A 40 -8.86 8.93 -31.86
C LEU A 40 -10.15 8.17 -31.55
N ASN A 41 -10.10 7.14 -30.70
CA ASN A 41 -11.28 6.41 -30.28
C ASN A 41 -12.24 7.29 -29.45
N ILE A 42 -11.71 8.17 -28.60
CA ILE A 42 -12.49 9.14 -27.83
C ILE A 42 -13.13 10.15 -28.79
N GLU A 43 -12.38 10.74 -29.70
CA GLU A 43 -12.87 11.69 -30.70
C GLU A 43 -13.98 11.07 -31.56
N GLN A 44 -13.79 9.85 -32.05
CA GLN A 44 -14.81 9.12 -32.81
C GLN A 44 -16.04 8.80 -31.96
N ALA A 45 -15.88 8.45 -30.68
CA ALA A 45 -17.00 8.21 -29.79
C ALA A 45 -17.77 9.51 -29.48
N LEU A 46 -17.07 10.64 -29.39
CA LEU A 46 -17.64 11.98 -29.20
C LEU A 46 -18.34 12.48 -30.47
N GLU A 47 -17.82 12.18 -31.67
CA GLU A 47 -18.49 12.45 -32.95
C GLU A 47 -19.72 11.57 -33.19
N LYS A 48 -19.69 10.30 -32.76
CA LYS A 48 -20.81 9.36 -32.96
C LYS A 48 -21.93 9.49 -31.95
N SER A 49 -21.69 10.10 -30.79
CA SER A 49 -22.68 10.15 -29.72
C SER A 49 -23.20 11.57 -29.54
N SER A 50 -24.53 11.73 -29.61
CA SER A 50 -25.15 12.69 -28.71
C SER A 50 -24.76 12.25 -27.30
N LEU A 51 -23.74 12.88 -26.71
CA LEU A 51 -23.25 12.56 -25.37
C LEU A 51 -24.45 12.46 -24.43
N ASP A 52 -24.78 11.23 -24.01
CA ASP A 52 -25.87 11.00 -23.07
C ASP A 52 -25.34 11.29 -21.67
N PHE A 53 -25.32 12.58 -21.34
CA PHE A 53 -24.88 13.10 -20.04
C PHE A 53 -25.65 12.46 -18.88
N SER A 54 -26.87 11.97 -19.09
CA SER A 54 -27.65 11.26 -18.06
C SER A 54 -27.02 9.91 -17.72
N LYS A 55 -26.56 9.18 -18.74
CA LYS A 55 -25.88 7.90 -18.54
C LYS A 55 -24.49 8.09 -17.91
N LEU A 56 -23.76 9.13 -18.30
CA LEU A 56 -22.49 9.50 -17.68
C LEU A 56 -22.65 9.85 -16.20
N ASP A 57 -23.65 10.68 -15.86
CA ASP A 57 -23.97 11.04 -14.47
C ASP A 57 -24.32 9.81 -13.61
N THR A 58 -25.10 8.88 -14.18
CA THR A 58 -25.42 7.60 -13.54
C THR A 58 -24.15 6.80 -13.20
N TYR A 59 -23.19 6.71 -14.13
CA TYR A 59 -21.92 6.02 -13.88
C TYR A 59 -21.07 6.73 -12.82
N MET A 60 -21.01 8.06 -12.85
CA MET A 60 -20.30 8.84 -11.84
C MET A 60 -20.88 8.66 -10.44
N HIS A 61 -22.21 8.64 -10.31
CA HIS A 61 -22.89 8.37 -9.04
C HIS A 61 -22.58 6.98 -8.50
N GLN A 62 -22.60 5.94 -9.35
CA GLN A 62 -22.25 4.58 -8.94
C GLN A 62 -20.78 4.48 -8.52
N LEU A 63 -19.87 5.10 -9.27
CA LEU A 63 -18.45 5.13 -8.95
C LEU A 63 -18.21 5.80 -7.59
N LYS A 64 -18.81 6.97 -7.36
CA LYS A 64 -18.75 7.69 -6.06
C LYS A 64 -19.24 6.80 -4.91
N GLY A 65 -20.33 6.07 -5.11
CA GLY A 65 -20.86 5.12 -4.13
C GLY A 65 -19.90 3.96 -3.85
N LYS A 66 -19.29 3.37 -4.88
CA LYS A 66 -18.28 2.29 -4.74
C LYS A 66 -17.03 2.78 -4.01
N THR A 67 -16.49 3.95 -4.35
CA THR A 67 -15.33 4.56 -3.69
C THR A 67 -15.62 4.85 -2.22
N THR A 68 -16.81 5.35 -1.89
CA THR A 68 -17.21 5.63 -0.50
C THR A 68 -17.26 4.35 0.34
N ARG A 69 -17.79 3.25 -0.23
CA ARG A 69 -17.80 1.94 0.46
C ARG A 69 -16.38 1.41 0.70
N CYS A 70 -15.52 1.45 -0.32
CA CYS A 70 -14.12 1.02 -0.19
C CYS A 70 -13.39 1.80 0.92
N LYS A 71 -13.54 3.13 0.96
CA LYS A 71 -12.97 3.98 2.01
C LYS A 71 -13.42 3.56 3.42
N ARG A 72 -14.72 3.29 3.61
CA ARG A 72 -15.26 2.83 4.90
C ARG A 72 -14.67 1.48 5.31
N THR A 73 -14.61 0.52 4.39
CA THR A 73 -14.03 -0.80 4.65
C THR A 73 -12.56 -0.69 5.05
N PHE A 74 -11.78 0.12 4.35
CA PHE A 74 -10.37 0.36 4.68
C PHE A 74 -10.19 1.01 6.07
N GLN A 75 -11.04 1.99 6.42
CA GLN A 75 -11.01 2.60 7.75
C GLN A 75 -11.33 1.58 8.85
N GLN A 76 -12.31 0.71 8.63
CA GLN A 76 -12.64 -0.36 9.57
C GLN A 76 -11.47 -1.34 9.74
N LEU A 77 -10.85 -1.78 8.64
CA LEU A 77 -9.69 -2.67 8.67
C LEU A 77 -8.52 -2.05 9.46
N LYS A 78 -8.25 -0.76 9.25
CA LYS A 78 -7.22 -0.02 10.00
C LYS A 78 -7.53 0.04 11.49
N LYS A 79 -8.81 0.20 11.88
CA LYS A 79 -9.26 0.18 13.28
C LYS A 79 -9.07 -1.20 13.92
N GLU A 80 -9.44 -2.25 13.21
CA GLU A 80 -9.29 -3.63 13.68
C GLU A 80 -7.82 -4.01 13.85
N TYR A 81 -6.98 -3.66 12.87
CA TYR A 81 -5.52 -3.82 12.97
C TYR A 81 -4.95 -3.12 14.21
N SER A 82 -5.32 -1.85 14.43
CA SER A 82 -4.86 -1.08 15.58
C SER A 82 -5.32 -1.70 16.90
N THR A 83 -6.51 -2.30 16.93
CA THR A 83 -7.05 -2.98 18.10
C THR A 83 -6.31 -4.28 18.38
N LEU A 84 -6.06 -5.08 17.34
CA LEU A 84 -5.31 -6.32 17.45
C LEU A 84 -3.88 -6.07 17.92
N LYS A 85 -3.20 -5.07 17.35
CA LYS A 85 -1.86 -4.65 17.77
C LYS A 85 -1.81 -4.33 19.27
N LYS A 86 -2.76 -3.53 19.76
CA LYS A 86 -2.86 -3.22 21.20
C LYS A 86 -3.08 -4.47 22.06
N LYS A 87 -3.96 -5.39 21.62
CA LYS A 87 -4.19 -6.65 22.36
C LYS A 87 -2.92 -7.48 22.47
N LEU A 88 -2.14 -7.56 21.38
CA LEU A 88 -0.88 -8.30 21.34
C LEU A 88 0.18 -7.66 22.26
N GLU A 89 0.30 -6.33 22.24
CA GLU A 89 1.17 -5.58 23.16
C GLU A 89 0.79 -5.85 24.63
N THR A 90 -0.50 -5.79 24.96
CA THR A 90 -1.00 -6.12 26.31
C THR A 90 -0.66 -7.55 26.69
N TYR A 91 -0.82 -8.50 25.78
CA TYR A 91 -0.50 -9.91 26.03
C TYR A 91 0.98 -10.10 26.37
N PHE A 92 1.88 -9.55 25.57
CA PHE A 92 3.32 -9.62 25.85
C PHE A 92 3.71 -8.92 27.15
N GLN A 93 3.08 -7.78 27.47
CA GLN A 93 3.29 -7.11 28.77
C GLN A 93 2.87 -7.98 29.95
N MET A 94 1.72 -8.66 29.86
CA MET A 94 1.27 -9.59 30.92
C MET A 94 2.22 -10.77 31.08
N LEU A 95 2.65 -11.39 29.98
CA LEU A 95 3.63 -12.48 30.00
C LEU A 95 4.94 -12.05 30.65
N TYR A 96 5.49 -10.91 30.24
CA TYR A 96 6.72 -10.38 30.81
C TYR A 96 6.57 -10.13 32.32
N ARG A 97 5.46 -9.53 32.75
CA ARG A 97 5.18 -9.32 34.18
C ARG A 97 5.08 -10.61 34.96
N SER A 98 4.40 -11.62 34.42
CA SER A 98 4.27 -12.94 35.04
C SER A 98 5.63 -13.62 35.19
N PHE A 99 6.45 -13.59 34.14
CA PHE A 99 7.82 -14.11 34.18
C PHE A 99 8.67 -13.40 35.24
N VAL A 100 8.64 -12.07 35.30
CA VAL A 100 9.37 -11.29 36.31
C VAL A 100 8.89 -11.61 37.73
N GLN A 101 7.59 -11.79 37.95
CA GLN A 101 7.06 -12.21 39.25
C GLN A 101 7.54 -13.61 39.62
N PHE A 102 7.50 -14.55 38.68
CA PHE A 102 7.97 -15.90 38.89
C PHE A 102 9.47 -15.90 39.25
N ALA A 103 10.30 -15.20 38.47
CA ALA A 103 11.74 -15.09 38.73
C ALA A 103 12.05 -14.49 40.12
N ARG A 104 11.23 -13.55 40.61
CA ARG A 104 11.38 -13.01 41.98
C ARG A 104 11.06 -14.03 43.08
N GLN A 105 10.18 -14.99 42.84
CA GLN A 105 9.78 -15.99 43.83
C GLN A 105 10.83 -17.10 44.02
N ILE A 106 11.68 -17.38 43.02
CA ILE A 106 12.65 -18.48 43.10
C ILE A 106 13.84 -18.13 44.03
N GLY A 107 14.02 -16.85 44.39
CA GLY A 107 15.11 -16.40 45.27
C GLY A 107 16.51 -16.68 44.70
N PRO A 108 17.60 -16.15 45.31
CA PRO A 108 18.95 -16.57 44.94
C PRO A 108 19.12 -18.05 45.31
N VAL A 109 19.55 -18.86 44.35
CA VAL A 109 20.07 -20.21 44.61
C VAL A 109 21.33 -20.04 45.45
N GLU A 110 21.18 -20.10 46.77
CA GLU A 110 22.31 -20.35 47.66
C GLU A 110 22.79 -21.76 47.38
N THR A 111 23.84 -21.85 46.57
CA THR A 111 24.57 -23.11 46.41
C THR A 111 25.31 -23.33 47.72
N ALA A 112 24.73 -24.14 48.61
CA ALA A 112 25.41 -24.65 49.77
C ALA A 112 26.58 -25.54 49.32
N CYS A 113 27.73 -24.92 49.02
CA CYS A 113 29.02 -25.60 49.05
C CYS A 113 29.31 -25.94 50.51
N ARG A 114 28.76 -27.07 50.93
CA ARG A 114 29.22 -27.87 52.05
C ARG A 114 30.67 -28.27 51.77
N SER A 115 31.63 -27.43 52.15
CA SER A 115 33.01 -27.86 52.27
C SER A 115 33.25 -28.23 53.73
N SER A 116 33.05 -29.50 54.01
CA SER A 116 33.71 -30.20 55.10
C SER A 116 35.21 -29.95 54.99
N TYR A 117 35.84 -29.41 56.04
CA TYR A 117 37.11 -29.88 56.62
C TYR A 117 37.27 -29.23 58.00
#